data_AF-A0A1F3TBK7-F1
#
_entry.id   AF-A0A1F3TBK7-F1
#
_cell.length_a   1.000
_cell.length_b   1.000
_cell.length_c   1.000
_cell.angle_alpha   90.00
_cell.angle_beta   90.00
_cell.angle_gamma   90.00
#
_symmetry.space_group_name_H-M   'P 1'
#
loop_
_entity.id
_entity.type
_entity.pdbx_description
1 polymer ?
#
loop_
_entity_poly.entity_id
_entity_poly.type
_entity_poly.pdbx_seq_one_letter_code
_entity_poly.pdbx_strand_id
1 'polypeptide(L)'
;MNNKLHPTLAREYALKFLYHIQLSEFKDYKKKLEDGEQYDASAFDAKLNLFHESYSEQDLDHPDNTLPASALFYAKHLILNFISNYKYLIETAQKNSKGWKKENIDKIDLTIILLAICEMKFSKDTPKKVVVNEAINMAKKYGKEESFAFVNGILDSILNTEFSN
;
A
#
# COMPACT_ATOMS: atom_id res chain seq x y z
N MET A 1 5.55 14.17 25.33
CA MET A 1 6.05 13.01 24.55
C MET A 1 6.15 13.44 23.11
N ASN A 2 7.33 13.36 22.48
CA ASN A 2 7.52 13.70 21.08
C ASN A 2 6.64 12.77 20.24
N ASN A 3 5.49 13.27 19.77
CA ASN A 3 4.57 12.53 18.91
C ASN A 3 5.15 12.51 17.48
N LYS A 4 6.36 11.97 17.35
CA LYS A 4 7.03 11.84 16.06
C LYS A 4 6.17 10.88 15.24
N LEU A 5 5.66 11.35 14.12
CA LEU A 5 5.06 10.46 13.13
C LEU A 5 6.10 9.40 12.77
N HIS A 6 5.65 8.16 12.59
CA HIS A 6 6.48 7.07 12.08
C HIS A 6 5.95 6.62 10.70
N PRO A 7 6.09 7.44 9.64
CA PRO A 7 5.47 7.15 8.33
C PRO A 7 5.99 5.86 7.71
N THR A 8 7.27 5.54 7.88
CA THR A 8 7.87 4.31 7.34
C THR A 8 7.22 3.06 7.97
N LEU A 9 7.12 2.99 9.31
CA LEU A 9 6.45 1.88 9.99
C LEU A 9 4.98 1.76 9.57
N ALA A 10 4.29 2.89 9.41
CA ALA A 10 2.91 2.91 8.95
C ALA A 10 2.75 2.37 7.53
N ARG A 11 3.63 2.75 6.59
CA ARG A 11 3.65 2.23 5.22
C ARG A 11 3.92 0.73 5.19
N GLU A 12 4.87 0.25 5.98
CA GLU A 12 5.18 -1.18 6.05
C GLU A 12 4.00 -1.98 6.62
N TYR A 13 3.35 -1.50 7.66
CA TYR A 13 2.14 -2.12 8.19
C TYR A 13 1.01 -2.14 7.15
N ALA A 14 0.77 -1.00 6.48
CA ALA A 14 -0.22 -0.90 5.42
C ALA A 14 0.09 -1.85 4.27
N LEU A 15 1.34 -1.94 3.82
CA LEU A 15 1.79 -2.87 2.78
C LEU A 15 1.49 -4.32 3.17
N LYS A 16 1.86 -4.74 4.38
CA LYS A 16 1.61 -6.10 4.87
C LYS A 16 0.12 -6.41 4.86
N PHE A 17 -0.73 -5.53 5.37
CA PHE A 17 -2.19 -5.72 5.33
C PHE A 17 -2.72 -5.79 3.89
N LEU A 18 -2.36 -4.82 3.04
CA LEU A 18 -2.86 -4.71 1.67
C LEU A 18 -2.37 -5.84 0.76
N TYR A 19 -1.20 -6.41 1.04
CA TYR A 19 -0.70 -7.59 0.35
C TYR A 19 -1.64 -8.79 0.52
N HIS A 20 -2.23 -8.97 1.70
CA HIS A 20 -3.22 -10.04 1.93
C HIS A 20 -4.38 -9.89 0.96
N ILE A 21 -4.89 -8.67 0.74
CA ILE A 21 -5.98 -8.41 -0.22
C ILE A 21 -5.58 -8.77 -1.67
N GLN A 22 -4.29 -8.77 -2.01
CA GLN A 22 -3.82 -9.19 -3.33
C GLN A 22 -3.77 -10.71 -3.52
N LEU A 23 -3.86 -11.51 -2.45
CA LEU A 23 -3.85 -12.96 -2.52
C LEU A 23 -5.10 -13.53 -3.21
N SER A 24 -4.97 -14.73 -3.77
CA SER A 24 -6.02 -15.36 -4.58
C SER A 24 -7.27 -15.71 -3.79
N GLU A 25 -7.14 -15.96 -2.49
CA GLU A 25 -8.25 -16.18 -1.57
C GLU A 25 -9.18 -14.95 -1.45
N PHE A 26 -8.68 -13.74 -1.74
CA PHE A 26 -9.47 -12.50 -1.73
C PHE A 26 -9.89 -12.04 -3.12
N LYS A 27 -9.83 -12.91 -4.15
CA LYS A 27 -10.16 -12.54 -5.54
C LYS A 27 -11.54 -11.89 -5.69
N ASP A 28 -12.55 -12.39 -4.98
CA ASP A 28 -13.94 -11.92 -5.11
C ASP A 28 -14.09 -10.55 -4.43
N TYR A 29 -13.48 -10.37 -3.25
CA TYR A 29 -13.44 -9.08 -2.58
C TYR A 29 -12.72 -8.03 -3.42
N LYS A 30 -11.57 -8.40 -3.98
CA LYS A 30 -10.79 -7.52 -4.85
C LYS A 30 -11.56 -7.15 -6.14
N LYS A 31 -12.30 -8.09 -6.72
CA LYS A 31 -13.13 -7.84 -7.91
C LYS A 31 -14.18 -6.77 -7.65
N LYS A 32 -14.85 -6.80 -6.49
CA LYS A 32 -15.79 -5.75 -6.06
C LYS A 32 -15.14 -4.38 -6.00
N LEU A 33 -13.94 -4.29 -5.41
CA LEU A 33 -13.17 -3.04 -5.36
C LEU A 33 -12.77 -2.52 -6.75
N GLU A 34 -12.46 -3.42 -7.68
CA GLU A 34 -12.16 -3.08 -9.08
C GLU A 34 -13.39 -2.57 -9.84
N ASP A 35 -14.56 -3.10 -9.51
CA ASP A 35 -15.83 -2.64 -10.07
C ASP A 35 -16.29 -1.30 -9.47
N GLY A 36 -15.61 -0.84 -8.41
CA GLY A 36 -15.91 0.40 -7.70
C GLY A 36 -17.04 0.25 -6.69
N GLU A 37 -17.35 -0.99 -6.28
CA GLU A 37 -18.30 -1.23 -5.19
C GLU A 37 -17.76 -0.68 -3.88
N GLN A 38 -18.66 -0.18 -3.04
CA GLN A 38 -18.31 0.22 -1.69
C GLN A 38 -17.88 -1.00 -0.86
N TYR A 39 -16.84 -0.82 -0.06
CA TYR A 39 -16.44 -1.83 0.91
C TYR A 39 -17.43 -1.87 2.08
N ASP A 40 -17.65 -3.05 2.63
CA ASP A 40 -18.35 -3.20 3.90
C ASP A 40 -17.42 -2.77 5.05
N ALA A 41 -17.77 -1.65 5.70
CA ALA A 41 -16.98 -1.08 6.78
C ALA A 41 -16.86 -2.01 7.98
N SER A 42 -17.93 -2.71 8.36
CA SER A 42 -17.94 -3.62 9.50
C SER A 42 -17.04 -4.83 9.25
N ALA A 43 -17.16 -5.44 8.07
CA ALA A 43 -16.32 -6.57 7.67
C ALA A 43 -14.84 -6.16 7.53
N PHE A 44 -14.59 -4.94 7.04
CA PHE A 44 -13.24 -4.39 6.95
C PHE A 44 -12.62 -4.16 8.32
N ASP A 45 -13.34 -3.51 9.24
CA ASP A 45 -12.86 -3.23 10.59
C ASP A 45 -12.55 -4.53 11.34
N ALA A 46 -13.41 -5.54 11.23
CA ALA A 46 -13.17 -6.86 11.80
C ALA A 46 -11.88 -7.48 11.25
N LYS A 47 -11.66 -7.43 9.93
CA LYS A 47 -10.43 -7.94 9.30
C LYS A 47 -9.19 -7.19 9.74
N LEU A 48 -9.27 -5.86 9.85
CA LEU A 48 -8.16 -5.02 10.28
C LEU A 48 -7.79 -5.27 11.74
N ASN A 49 -8.78 -5.47 12.62
CA ASN A 49 -8.56 -5.82 14.01
C ASN A 49 -7.89 -7.19 14.14
N LEU A 50 -8.40 -8.22 13.46
CA LEU A 50 -7.78 -9.55 13.44
C LEU A 50 -6.33 -9.52 12.93
N PHE A 51 -6.07 -8.75 11.87
CA PHE A 51 -4.71 -8.57 11.38
C PHE A 51 -3.83 -7.84 12.40
N HIS A 52 -4.33 -6.82 13.08
CA HIS A 52 -3.58 -6.09 14.09
C HIS A 52 -3.26 -6.95 15.32
N GLU A 53 -4.19 -7.79 15.75
CA GLU A 53 -3.99 -8.77 16.81
C GLU A 53 -2.85 -9.71 16.43
N SER A 54 -2.93 -10.36 15.27
CA SER A 54 -1.88 -11.25 14.76
C SER A 54 -0.53 -10.53 14.57
N TYR A 55 -0.53 -9.27 14.13
CA TYR A 55 0.69 -8.47 13.98
C TYR A 55 1.37 -8.18 15.33
N SER A 56 0.58 -8.02 16.39
CA SER A 56 1.04 -7.61 17.72
C SER A 56 1.23 -8.81 18.66
N GLU A 57 0.98 -10.03 18.18
CA GLU A 57 1.30 -11.25 18.93
C GLU A 57 2.80 -11.27 19.25
N GLN A 58 3.10 -11.53 20.52
CA GLN A 58 4.48 -11.67 20.99
C GLN A 58 5.05 -12.97 20.43
N ASP A 59 5.92 -12.86 19.45
CA ASP A 59 6.75 -13.95 18.97
C ASP A 59 8.10 -13.92 19.70
N LEU A 60 8.58 -15.10 20.12
CA LEU A 60 9.88 -15.26 20.78
C LEU A 60 11.02 -14.71 19.91
N ASP A 61 10.84 -14.74 18.59
CA ASP A 61 11.81 -14.23 17.62
C ASP A 61 11.71 -12.71 17.38
N HIS A 62 10.62 -12.06 17.80
CA HIS A 62 10.34 -10.65 17.50
C HIS A 62 9.75 -9.90 18.73
N PRO A 63 10.53 -9.73 19.81
CA PRO A 63 10.06 -9.13 21.07
C PRO A 63 9.62 -7.66 20.95
N ASP A 64 10.03 -6.97 19.88
CA ASP A 64 9.77 -5.55 19.64
C ASP A 64 8.68 -5.29 18.59
N ASN A 65 7.73 -6.21 18.38
CA ASN A 65 6.57 -6.06 17.48
C ASN A 65 5.56 -5.00 17.99
N THR A 66 6.04 -3.78 18.24
CA THR A 66 5.28 -2.64 18.71
C THR A 66 5.07 -1.67 17.55
N LEU A 67 3.81 -1.37 17.25
CA LEU A 67 3.45 -0.31 16.31
C LEU A 67 2.97 0.90 17.13
N PRO A 68 3.68 2.04 17.11
CA PRO A 68 3.24 3.24 17.81
C PRO A 68 1.83 3.64 17.36
N ALA A 69 1.01 4.14 18.29
CA ALA A 69 -0.38 4.52 17.98
C ALA A 69 -0.48 5.54 16.83
N SER A 70 0.48 6.46 16.72
CA SER A 70 0.57 7.41 15.59
C SER A 70 0.85 6.73 14.25
N ALA A 71 1.67 5.66 14.25
CA ALA A 71 1.96 4.86 13.08
C ALA A 71 0.73 4.03 12.66
N LEU A 72 0.06 3.39 13.62
CA LEU A 72 -1.17 2.65 13.37
C LEU A 72 -2.25 3.56 12.79
N PHE A 73 -2.45 4.75 13.38
CA PHE A 73 -3.41 5.72 12.89
C PHE A 73 -3.14 6.10 11.42
N TYR A 74 -1.89 6.43 11.09
CA TYR A 74 -1.53 6.76 9.72
C TYR A 74 -1.70 5.57 8.76
N ALA A 75 -1.34 4.37 9.20
CA ALA A 75 -1.51 3.16 8.41
C ALA A 75 -2.99 2.86 8.11
N LYS A 76 -3.87 3.03 9.11
CA LYS A 76 -5.33 2.90 8.94
C LYS A 76 -5.84 3.88 7.88
N HIS A 77 -5.38 5.13 7.91
CA HIS A 77 -5.72 6.11 6.89
C HIS A 77 -5.27 5.70 5.48
N LEU A 78 -4.04 5.19 5.34
CA LEU A 78 -3.55 4.70 4.05
C LEU A 78 -4.39 3.52 3.55
N ILE A 79 -4.68 2.53 4.40
CA ILE A 79 -5.46 1.34 4.03
C ILE A 79 -6.89 1.74 3.61
N LEU A 80 -7.55 2.61 4.38
CA LEU A 80 -8.91 3.07 4.07
C LEU A 80 -8.97 3.82 2.75
N ASN A 81 -8.03 4.76 2.53
CA ASN A 81 -7.94 5.49 1.27
C ASN A 81 -7.63 4.54 0.10
N PHE A 82 -6.80 3.52 0.31
CA PHE A 82 -6.44 2.55 -0.71
C PHE A 82 -7.67 1.75 -1.16
N ILE A 83 -8.41 1.17 -0.21
CA ILE A 83 -9.56 0.32 -0.50
C ILE A 83 -10.68 1.14 -1.13
N SER A 84 -10.98 2.32 -0.56
CA SER A 84 -12.05 3.20 -1.04
C SER A 84 -11.82 3.71 -2.46
N ASN A 85 -10.57 3.75 -2.92
CA ASN A 85 -10.19 4.31 -4.21
C ASN A 85 -9.51 3.28 -5.12
N TYR A 86 -9.63 1.99 -4.83
CA TYR A 86 -8.85 0.94 -5.48
C TYR A 86 -8.95 0.98 -7.00
N LYS A 87 -10.16 1.16 -7.54
CA LYS A 87 -10.42 1.32 -8.97
C LYS A 87 -9.60 2.45 -9.60
N TYR A 88 -9.59 3.62 -8.97
CA TYR A 88 -8.77 4.75 -9.42
C TYR A 88 -7.28 4.41 -9.41
N LEU A 89 -6.80 3.74 -8.36
CA LEU A 89 -5.38 3.38 -8.23
C LEU A 89 -4.95 2.43 -9.35
N ILE A 90 -5.74 1.39 -9.63
CA ILE A 90 -5.41 0.42 -10.66
C ILE A 90 -5.47 1.01 -12.07
N GLU A 91 -6.48 1.84 -12.34
CA GLU A 91 -6.61 2.56 -13.63
C GLU A 91 -5.43 3.51 -13.85
N THR A 92 -5.00 4.22 -12.79
CA THR A 92 -3.84 5.12 -12.83
C THR A 92 -2.55 4.35 -13.12
N ALA A 93 -2.33 3.20 -12.46
CA ALA A 93 -1.16 2.37 -12.70
C ALA A 93 -1.15 1.78 -14.13
N GLN A 94 -2.30 1.33 -14.62
CA GLN A 94 -2.48 0.78 -15.97
C GLN A 94 -2.19 1.80 -17.06
N LYS A 95 -2.75 3.01 -16.94
CA LYS A 95 -2.56 4.10 -17.92
C LYS A 95 -1.09 4.47 -18.11
N ASN A 96 -0.28 4.30 -17.07
CA ASN A 96 1.11 4.75 -17.04
C ASN A 96 2.15 3.64 -17.22
N SER A 97 1.71 2.44 -17.59
CA SER A 97 2.58 1.28 -17.76
C SER A 97 2.45 0.66 -19.15
N LYS A 98 3.56 0.66 -19.90
CA LYS A 98 3.60 0.05 -21.24
C LYS A 98 3.55 -1.48 -21.14
N GLY A 99 2.65 -2.12 -21.88
CA GLY A 99 2.55 -3.59 -21.92
C GLY A 99 1.95 -4.22 -20.65
N TRP A 100 1.20 -3.45 -19.85
CA TRP A 100 0.61 -3.90 -18.59
C TRP A 100 -0.28 -5.13 -18.77
N LYS A 101 0.18 -6.28 -18.27
CA LYS A 101 -0.63 -7.45 -17.97
C LYS A 101 -0.56 -7.66 -16.47
N LYS A 102 -1.61 -7.25 -15.77
CA LYS A 102 -1.70 -7.29 -14.29
C LYS A 102 -1.31 -8.66 -13.72
N GLU A 103 -1.67 -9.73 -14.41
CA GLU A 103 -1.37 -11.12 -14.03
C GLU A 103 0.13 -11.44 -13.98
N ASN A 104 0.96 -10.64 -14.65
CA ASN A 104 2.41 -10.85 -14.75
C ASN A 104 3.21 -10.00 -13.75
N ILE A 105 2.54 -9.13 -12.99
CA ILE A 105 3.20 -8.27 -12.01
C ILE A 105 3.20 -8.99 -10.66
N ASP A 106 4.34 -8.96 -9.98
CA ASP A 106 4.43 -9.50 -8.62
C ASP A 106 3.44 -8.78 -7.71
N LYS A 107 2.72 -9.54 -6.87
CA LYS A 107 1.69 -8.98 -5.98
C LYS A 107 2.27 -7.95 -5.01
N ILE A 108 3.52 -8.13 -4.56
CA ILE A 108 4.19 -7.17 -3.68
C ILE A 108 4.43 -5.86 -4.44
N ASP A 109 5.00 -5.94 -5.63
CA ASP A 109 5.30 -4.77 -6.47
C ASP A 109 4.04 -4.00 -6.83
N LEU A 110 2.98 -4.70 -7.25
CA LEU A 110 1.68 -4.09 -7.50
C LEU A 110 1.16 -3.37 -6.26
N THR A 111 1.22 -4.00 -5.08
CA THR A 111 0.74 -3.37 -3.83
C THR A 111 1.52 -2.10 -3.51
N ILE A 112 2.85 -2.13 -3.67
CA ILE A 112 3.74 -0.99 -3.42
C ILE A 112 3.39 0.17 -4.36
N ILE A 113 3.23 -0.11 -5.66
CA ILE A 113 2.87 0.91 -6.66
C ILE A 113 1.52 1.54 -6.31
N LEU A 114 0.49 0.74 -6.05
CA LEU A 114 -0.84 1.24 -5.73
C LEU A 114 -0.85 2.05 -4.41
N LEU A 115 -0.10 1.61 -3.40
CA LEU A 115 0.04 2.32 -2.13
C LEU A 115 0.72 3.68 -2.33
N ALA A 116 1.76 3.75 -3.15
CA ALA A 116 2.44 4.99 -3.49
C ALA A 116 1.51 5.97 -4.25
N ILE A 117 0.73 5.49 -5.22
CA ILE A 117 -0.28 6.30 -5.93
C ILE A 117 -1.30 6.85 -4.93
N CYS A 118 -1.79 6.00 -4.03
CA CYS A 118 -2.75 6.36 -2.99
C CYS A 118 -2.20 7.49 -2.11
N GLU A 119 -0.99 7.31 -1.59
CA GLU A 119 -0.37 8.30 -0.71
C GLU A 119 -0.10 9.62 -1.45
N MET A 120 0.45 9.59 -2.66
CA MET A 120 0.67 10.79 -3.48
C MET A 120 -0.63 11.55 -3.78
N LYS A 121 -1.75 10.84 -3.95
CA LYS A 121 -3.05 11.44 -4.26
C LYS A 121 -3.73 12.05 -3.04
N PHE A 122 -3.71 11.34 -1.91
CA PHE A 122 -4.58 11.64 -0.76
C PHE A 122 -3.83 12.21 0.45
N SER A 123 -2.50 12.10 0.52
CA SER A 123 -1.69 12.63 1.63
C SER A 123 -0.95 13.91 1.21
N LYS A 124 -1.60 15.06 1.40
CA LYS A 124 -1.06 16.38 0.96
C LYS A 124 0.21 16.81 1.70
N ASP A 125 0.41 16.30 2.92
CA ASP A 125 1.52 16.72 3.78
C ASP A 125 2.84 15.98 3.47
N THR A 126 2.79 14.93 2.63
CA THR A 126 3.97 14.16 2.24
C THR A 126 4.42 14.56 0.84
N PRO A 127 5.64 15.10 0.66
CA PRO A 127 6.16 15.40 -0.67
C PRO A 127 6.19 14.14 -1.54
N LYS A 128 5.67 14.23 -2.78
CA LYS A 128 5.57 13.08 -3.70
C LYS A 128 6.89 12.33 -3.90
N LYS A 129 8.01 13.05 -3.98
CA LYS A 129 9.37 12.45 -4.07
C LYS A 129 9.73 11.59 -2.85
N VAL A 130 9.28 11.98 -1.66
CA VAL A 130 9.49 11.16 -0.44
C VAL A 130 8.68 9.88 -0.54
N VAL A 131 7.42 9.93 -1.00
CA VAL A 131 6.58 8.74 -1.22
C VAL A 131 7.25 7.77 -2.19
N VAL A 132 7.77 8.26 -3.32
CA VAL A 132 8.49 7.44 -4.31
C VAL A 132 9.71 6.77 -3.70
N ASN A 133 10.55 7.52 -2.97
CA ASN A 133 11.73 6.96 -2.30
C ASN A 133 11.36 5.84 -1.30
N GLU A 134 10.28 6.03 -0.54
CA GLU A 134 9.80 5.04 0.43
C GLU A 134 9.26 3.79 -0.28
N ALA A 135 8.56 3.95 -1.41
CA ALA A 135 8.11 2.84 -2.23
C ALA A 135 9.28 2.02 -2.79
N ILE A 136 10.35 2.67 -3.26
CA ILE A 136 11.57 2.00 -3.72
C ILE A 136 12.24 1.24 -2.58
N ASN A 137 12.29 1.82 -1.38
CA ASN A 137 12.85 1.14 -0.20
C ASN A 137 12.03 -0.10 0.17
N MET A 138 10.70 -0.02 0.12
CA MET A 138 9.84 -1.19 0.31
C MET A 138 10.07 -2.25 -0.77
N ALA A 139 10.25 -1.85 -2.04
CA ALA A 139 10.51 -2.79 -3.13
C ALA A 139 11.85 -3.51 -2.95
N LYS A 140 12.90 -2.82 -2.47
CA LYS A 140 14.18 -3.44 -2.11
C LYS A 140 14.06 -4.41 -0.93
N LYS A 141 13.19 -4.10 0.04
CA LYS A 141 13.03 -4.89 1.27
C LYS A 141 12.16 -6.13 1.08
N TYR A 142 11.10 -6.02 0.28
CA TYR A 142 10.06 -7.05 0.17
C TYR A 142 9.93 -7.66 -1.23
N GLY A 143 10.39 -6.97 -2.27
CA GLY A 143 10.34 -7.44 -3.64
C GLY A 143 11.51 -8.36 -4.00
N LYS A 144 11.62 -8.68 -5.29
CA LYS A 144 12.73 -9.44 -5.89
C LYS A 144 13.85 -8.48 -6.29
N GLU A 145 14.96 -9.04 -6.76
CA GLU A 145 16.14 -8.27 -7.19
C GLU A 145 15.82 -7.16 -8.22
N GLU A 146 14.89 -7.44 -9.15
CA GLU A 146 14.47 -6.51 -10.20
C GLU A 146 13.36 -5.52 -9.78
N SER A 147 12.72 -5.74 -8.63
CA SER A 147 11.53 -5.01 -8.18
C SER A 147 11.80 -3.52 -8.00
N PHE A 148 12.99 -3.14 -7.48
CA PHE A 148 13.31 -1.73 -7.26
C PHE A 148 13.30 -0.92 -8.57
N ALA A 149 13.86 -1.47 -9.64
CA ALA A 149 13.98 -0.80 -10.93
C ALA A 149 12.61 -0.69 -11.60
N PHE A 150 11.83 -1.77 -11.52
CA PHE A 150 10.47 -1.84 -12.04
C PHE A 150 9.54 -0.82 -11.35
N VAL A 151 9.49 -0.82 -10.01
CA VAL A 151 8.67 0.11 -9.22
C VAL A 151 9.10 1.55 -9.49
N ASN A 152 10.40 1.84 -9.51
CA ASN A 152 10.90 3.18 -9.79
C ASN A 152 10.43 3.67 -11.17
N GLY A 153 10.59 2.86 -12.22
CA GLY A 153 10.21 3.24 -13.59
C GLY A 153 8.72 3.56 -13.74
N ILE A 154 7.84 2.81 -13.07
CA ILE A 154 6.40 3.08 -13.09
C ILE A 154 6.05 4.35 -12.31
N LEU A 155 6.61 4.52 -11.11
CA LEU A 155 6.31 5.68 -10.28
C LEU A 155 6.84 6.99 -10.89
N ASP A 156 8.01 6.96 -11.53
CA ASP A 156 8.54 8.10 -12.29
C ASP A 156 7.63 8.47 -13.47
N SER A 157 7.12 7.47 -14.20
CA SER A 157 6.13 7.67 -15.26
C SER A 157 4.88 8.39 -14.72
N ILE A 158 4.28 7.85 -13.65
CA ILE A 158 3.08 8.40 -13.01
C ILE A 158 3.32 9.82 -12.47
N LEU A 159 4.46 10.06 -11.85
CA LEU A 159 4.80 11.37 -11.30
C LEU A 159 4.82 12.45 -12.38
N ASN A 160 5.27 12.12 -13.59
CA ASN A 160 5.40 13.02 -14.73
C ASN A 160 4.11 13.18 -15.57
N THR A 161 3.11 12.30 -15.40
CA THR A 161 1.89 12.32 -16.22
C THR A 161 0.64 12.70 -15.43
N GLU A 162 0.49 12.19 -14.21
CA GLU A 162 -0.71 12.36 -13.38
C GLU A 162 -0.53 13.41 -12.30
N PHE A 163 0.71 13.61 -11.88
CA PHE A 163 1.06 14.44 -10.74
C PHE A 163 2.04 15.57 -11.08
N SER A 164 2.24 15.84 -12.36
CA SER A 164 2.95 17.03 -12.83
C SER A 164 2.28 18.28 -12.27
N ASN A 165 3.08 19.14 -11.63
CA ASN A 165 2.64 20.46 -11.20
C ASN A 165 2.45 21.37 -12.41
#